data_AF-A0A2D8Q912-F1
#
_entry.id   AF-A0A2D8Q912-F1
#
_cell.length_a   1.000
_cell.length_b   1.000
_cell.length_c   1.000
_cell.angle_alpha   90.00
_cell.angle_beta   90.00
_cell.angle_gamma   90.00
#
_symmetry.space_group_name_H-M   'P 1'
#
loop_
_entity.id
_entity.type
_entity.pdbx_description
1 polymer ?
#
loop_
_entity_poly.entity_id
_entity_poly.type
_entity_poly.pdbx_seq_one_letter_code
_entity_poly.pdbx_strand_id
1 'polypeptide(L)'
;MLAFRRLPVIWLLYLLLKPGAERPPPSAADQARDGVDPRPFRAPRDAWFYGWFGPIGLSAMFYAGAAHRELADPRLWPITSFLIAGSILAHGLTAAPFTRLYARAARDDRS
;
A
#
# COMPACT_ATOMS: atom_id res chain seq x y z
N MET A 1 -26.04 11.83 -3.89
CA MET A 1 -24.71 12.46 -3.69
C MET A 1 -24.18 12.07 -2.31
N LEU A 2 -23.32 11.05 -2.20
CA LEU A 2 -22.86 10.53 -0.90
C LEU A 2 -21.40 10.02 -0.98
N ALA A 3 -20.54 10.78 -1.65
CA ALA A 3 -19.11 10.51 -1.73
C ALA A 3 -18.37 11.71 -1.17
N PHE A 4 -18.01 11.71 0.12
CA PHE A 4 -16.85 12.48 0.65
C PHE A 4 -16.51 12.29 2.14
N ARG A 5 -17.27 11.51 2.94
CA ARG A 5 -17.07 11.45 4.41
C ARG A 5 -16.05 10.40 4.92
N ARG A 6 -15.17 9.87 4.07
CA ARG A 6 -14.19 8.80 4.43
C ARG A 6 -12.72 9.21 4.31
N LEU A 7 -12.44 10.48 3.98
CA LEU A 7 -11.08 11.02 3.80
C LEU A 7 -10.28 11.45 5.06
N PRO A 8 -10.82 11.57 6.30
CA PRO A 8 -10.05 12.15 7.40
C PRO A 8 -8.94 11.20 7.90
N VAL A 9 -9.14 9.89 7.80
CA VAL A 9 -8.16 8.89 8.29
C VAL A 9 -6.93 8.83 7.40
N ILE A 10 -7.08 8.90 6.08
CA ILE A 10 -5.94 8.95 5.14
C ILE A 10 -5.14 10.24 5.34
N TRP A 11 -5.81 11.37 5.54
CA TRP A 11 -5.14 12.64 5.86
C TRP A 11 -4.45 12.61 7.23
N LEU A 12 -5.07 11.99 8.23
CA LEU A 12 -4.48 11.83 9.56
C LEU A 12 -3.25 10.92 9.54
N LEU A 13 -3.34 9.78 8.83
CA LEU A 13 -2.20 8.89 8.58
C LEU A 13 -1.11 9.61 7.80
N TYR A 14 -1.47 10.40 6.78
CA TYR A 14 -0.51 11.19 6.02
C TYR A 14 0.21 12.21 6.92
N LEU A 15 -0.51 12.90 7.80
CA LEU A 15 0.08 13.85 8.74
C LEU A 15 0.93 13.17 9.82
N LEU A 16 0.55 11.97 10.27
CA LEU A 16 1.31 11.19 11.24
C LEU A 16 2.57 10.57 10.62
N LEU A 17 2.48 10.13 9.37
CA LEU A 17 3.59 9.54 8.62
C LEU A 17 4.49 10.60 7.99
N LYS A 18 4.00 11.83 7.80
CA LYS A 18 4.82 12.96 7.39
C LYS A 18 5.86 13.20 8.49
N PRO A 19 7.14 12.87 8.26
CA PRO A 19 8.17 13.11 9.26
C PRO A 19 8.14 14.60 9.61
N GLY A 20 8.10 14.90 10.91
CA GLY A 20 8.13 16.27 11.42
C GLY A 20 9.26 17.03 10.73
N ALA A 21 8.94 18.19 10.19
CA ALA A 21 9.80 19.02 9.34
C ALA A 21 11.02 19.62 10.07
N GLU A 22 11.45 19.02 11.19
CA GLU A 22 12.48 19.53 12.08
C GLU A 22 13.87 18.93 11.84
N ARG A 23 13.98 17.88 11.01
CA ARG A 23 15.30 17.50 10.50
C ARG A 23 15.60 18.35 9.27
N PRO A 24 16.57 19.29 9.33
CA PRO A 24 17.05 19.90 8.11
C PRO A 24 17.44 18.75 7.16
N PRO A 25 17.04 18.81 5.87
CA PRO A 25 17.44 17.79 4.92
C PRO A 25 18.96 17.65 5.02
N PRO A 26 19.51 16.43 5.10
CA PRO A 26 20.95 16.22 5.20
C PRO A 26 21.64 17.08 4.14
N SER A 27 22.73 17.76 4.48
CA SER A 27 23.35 18.70 3.54
C SER A 27 23.71 17.95 2.26
N ALA A 28 23.74 18.63 1.11
CA ALA A 28 24.11 17.99 -0.16
C ALA A 28 25.48 17.29 -0.06
N ALA A 29 26.37 17.79 0.82
CA ALA A 29 27.65 17.17 1.14
C ALA A 29 27.52 15.88 1.98
N ASP A 30 26.55 15.78 2.90
CA ASP A 30 26.28 14.57 3.67
C ASP A 30 25.60 13.50 2.80
N GLN A 31 24.62 13.89 1.98
CA GLN A 31 23.96 12.97 1.03
C GLN A 31 24.94 12.38 0.01
N ALA A 32 25.90 13.18 -0.45
CA ALA A 32 26.96 12.72 -1.35
C ALA A 32 27.95 11.75 -0.68
N ARG A 33 28.11 11.82 0.65
CA ARG A 33 28.98 10.92 1.43
C ARG A 33 28.35 9.56 1.68
N ASP A 34 27.03 9.53 1.86
CA ASP A 34 26.30 8.30 2.17
C ASP A 34 26.07 7.42 0.93
N GLY A 35 26.17 7.99 -0.28
CA GLY A 35 25.98 7.27 -1.55
C GLY A 35 24.56 6.69 -1.72
N VAL A 36 23.62 7.07 -0.85
CA VAL A 36 22.23 6.63 -0.85
C VAL A 36 21.40 7.61 -1.69
N ASP A 37 20.74 7.10 -2.73
CA ASP A 37 19.75 7.89 -3.50
C ASP A 37 18.60 8.30 -2.56
N PRO A 38 18.33 9.60 -2.38
CA PRO A 38 17.30 10.09 -1.45
C PRO A 38 15.87 9.79 -1.92
N ARG A 39 15.69 9.35 -3.17
CA ARG A 39 14.36 9.03 -3.68
C ARG A 39 13.86 7.72 -3.07
N PRO A 40 12.61 7.66 -2.57
CA PRO A 40 12.04 6.44 -2.02
C PRO A 40 11.88 5.33 -3.06
N PHE A 41 11.79 5.70 -4.34
CA PHE A 41 11.69 4.79 -5.48
C PHE A 41 12.53 5.31 -6.64
N ARG A 42 13.13 4.40 -7.42
CA ARG A 42 13.96 4.78 -8.58
C ARG A 42 13.08 5.21 -9.75
N ALA A 43 11.90 4.61 -9.87
CA ALA A 43 10.89 4.98 -10.86
C ALA A 43 9.46 4.87 -10.31
N PRO A 44 8.49 5.61 -10.88
CA PRO A 44 7.07 5.54 -10.46
C PRO A 44 6.47 4.14 -10.52
N ARG A 45 6.90 3.29 -11.46
CA ARG A 45 6.46 1.89 -11.56
C ARG A 45 6.82 1.05 -10.34
N ASP A 46 7.91 1.37 -9.63
CA ASP A 46 8.37 0.62 -8.47
C ASP A 46 7.33 0.80 -7.35
N ALA A 47 6.85 2.05 -7.15
CA ALA A 47 5.79 2.35 -6.20
C ALA A 47 4.51 1.56 -6.49
N TRP A 48 4.11 1.44 -7.76
CA TRP A 48 2.96 0.63 -8.17
C TRP A 48 3.19 -0.87 -7.91
N PHE A 49 4.39 -1.37 -8.21
CA PHE A 49 4.75 -2.77 -7.97
C PHE A 49 4.73 -3.11 -6.47
N TYR A 50 5.31 -2.26 -5.62
CA TYR A 50 5.26 -2.43 -4.16
C TYR A 50 3.85 -2.23 -3.59
N GLY A 51 3.05 -1.31 -4.13
CA GLY A 51 1.67 -1.09 -3.69
C GLY A 51 0.72 -2.24 -4.04
N TRP A 52 0.99 -2.94 -5.14
CA TRP A 52 0.25 -4.14 -5.55
C TRP A 52 0.42 -5.32 -4.57
N PHE A 53 1.52 -5.35 -3.79
CA PHE A 53 1.92 -6.46 -2.92
C PHE A 53 1.07 -6.68 -1.66
N GLY A 54 0.01 -5.90 -1.43
CA GLY A 54 -0.76 -5.93 -0.19
C GLY A 54 -2.15 -6.57 -0.31
N PRO A 55 -2.29 -7.90 -0.39
CA PRO A 55 -3.59 -8.52 -0.18
C PRO A 55 -4.07 -8.31 1.26
N ILE A 56 -5.38 -8.23 1.42
CA ILE A 56 -6.02 -8.08 2.73
C ILE A 56 -5.84 -9.38 3.52
N GLY A 57 -5.13 -9.33 4.66
CA GLY A 57 -4.69 -10.51 5.40
C GLY A 57 -5.39 -10.78 6.74
N LEU A 58 -4.66 -11.40 7.66
CA LEU A 58 -5.16 -11.87 8.97
C LEU A 58 -5.77 -10.76 9.84
N SER A 59 -5.20 -9.54 9.79
CA SER A 59 -5.70 -8.40 10.56
C SER A 59 -7.14 -8.04 10.19
N ALA A 60 -7.50 -8.11 8.90
CA ALA A 60 -8.87 -7.83 8.47
C ALA A 60 -9.84 -8.91 8.95
N MET A 61 -9.42 -10.18 8.91
CA MET A 61 -10.20 -11.30 9.45
C MET A 61 -10.46 -11.11 10.95
N PHE A 62 -9.43 -10.72 11.71
CA PHE A 62 -9.53 -10.44 13.14
C PHE A 62 -10.51 -9.30 13.43
N TYR A 63 -10.35 -8.16 12.76
CA TYR A 63 -11.23 -7.00 12.98
C TYR A 63 -12.65 -7.22 12.47
N ALA A 64 -12.85 -8.02 11.42
CA ALA A 64 -14.18 -8.43 10.98
C ALA A 64 -14.88 -9.28 12.04
N GLY A 65 -14.15 -10.19 12.69
CA GLY A 65 -14.67 -10.96 13.82
C GLY A 65 -15.04 -10.05 15.01
N ALA A 66 -14.19 -9.10 15.35
CA ALA A 66 -14.48 -8.11 16.40
C ALA A 66 -15.74 -7.29 16.06
N ALA A 67 -15.81 -6.74 14.85
CA ALA A 67 -16.95 -5.96 14.38
C ALA A 67 -18.25 -6.79 14.33
N HIS A 68 -18.19 -8.03 13.86
CA HIS A 68 -19.35 -8.93 13.82
C HIS A 68 -19.91 -9.18 15.22
N ARG A 69 -19.05 -9.32 16.24
CA ARG A 69 -19.47 -9.46 17.64
C ARG A 69 -20.09 -8.20 18.22
N GLU A 70 -19.54 -7.03 17.93
CA GLU A 70 -20.02 -5.76 18.50
C GLU A 70 -21.31 -5.26 17.83
N LEU A 71 -21.43 -5.42 16.51
CA LEU A 71 -22.54 -4.88 15.72
C LEU A 71 -23.68 -5.88 15.54
N ALA A 72 -23.44 -7.17 15.85
CA ALA A 72 -24.37 -8.28 15.62
C ALA A 72 -24.96 -8.33 14.19
N ASP A 73 -24.27 -7.74 13.21
CA ASP A 73 -24.71 -7.72 11.82
C ASP A 73 -24.25 -9.01 11.11
N PRO A 74 -25.19 -9.87 10.67
CA PRO A 74 -24.87 -11.14 10.01
C PRO A 74 -24.19 -10.96 8.64
N ARG A 75 -24.25 -9.76 8.04
CA ARG A 75 -23.66 -9.49 6.72
C ARG A 75 -22.15 -9.27 6.77
N LEU A 76 -21.61 -8.84 7.92
CA LEU A 76 -20.20 -8.50 8.07
C LEU A 76 -19.27 -9.66 7.76
N TRP A 77 -19.64 -10.87 8.20
CA TRP A 77 -18.84 -12.06 7.99
C TRP A 77 -18.75 -12.46 6.51
N PRO A 78 -19.86 -12.70 5.78
CA PRO A 78 -19.82 -12.99 4.35
C PRO A 78 -19.09 -11.93 3.52
N ILE A 79 -19.35 -10.64 3.78
CA ILE A 79 -18.74 -9.54 3.04
C ILE A 79 -17.23 -9.53 3.26
N THR A 80 -16.77 -9.63 4.50
CA THR A 80 -15.34 -9.54 4.78
C THR A 80 -14.59 -10.78 4.29
N SER A 81 -15.15 -11.98 4.46
CA SER A 81 -14.56 -13.20 3.90
C SER A 81 -14.44 -13.13 2.38
N PHE A 82 -15.46 -12.60 1.69
CA PHE A 82 -15.41 -12.38 0.24
C PHE A 82 -14.33 -11.37 -0.16
N LEU A 83 -14.21 -10.25 0.55
CA LEU A 83 -13.17 -9.24 0.29
C LEU A 83 -11.76 -9.80 0.49
N ILE A 84 -11.54 -10.57 1.55
CA ILE A 84 -10.25 -11.23 1.85
C ILE A 84 -9.93 -12.25 0.74
N ALA A 85 -10.85 -13.18 0.47
CA ALA A 85 -10.63 -14.21 -0.54
C ALA A 85 -10.44 -13.61 -1.94
N GLY A 86 -11.29 -12.65 -2.33
CA GLY A 86 -11.19 -11.94 -3.59
C GLY A 86 -9.89 -11.18 -3.74
N SER A 87 -9.41 -10.54 -2.66
CA SER A 87 -8.11 -9.86 -2.65
C SER A 87 -6.95 -10.83 -2.87
N ILE A 88 -6.94 -11.97 -2.16
CA ILE A 88 -5.91 -13.01 -2.32
C ILE A 88 -5.93 -13.59 -3.73
N LEU A 89 -7.11 -13.90 -4.27
CA LEU A 89 -7.27 -14.43 -5.62
C LEU A 89 -6.81 -13.41 -6.67
N ALA A 90 -7.28 -12.16 -6.58
CA ALA A 90 -6.86 -11.10 -7.50
C ALA A 90 -5.35 -10.90 -7.46
N HIS A 91 -4.75 -10.89 -6.26
CA HIS A 91 -3.31 -10.78 -6.09
C HIS A 91 -2.56 -11.98 -6.67
N GLY A 92 -3.01 -13.21 -6.38
CA GLY A 92 -2.40 -14.43 -6.89
C GLY A 92 -2.46 -14.55 -8.41
N LEU A 93 -3.60 -14.24 -9.02
CA LEU A 93 -3.80 -14.32 -10.47
C LEU A 93 -2.95 -13.30 -11.24
N THR A 94 -2.69 -12.15 -10.64
CA THR A 94 -1.94 -11.05 -11.27
C THR A 94 -0.45 -11.05 -10.90
N ALA A 95 -0.04 -11.76 -9.85
CA ALA A 95 1.35 -11.78 -9.39
C ALA A 95 2.33 -12.16 -10.50
N ALA A 96 2.05 -13.25 -11.22
CA ALA A 96 2.88 -13.71 -12.32
C ALA A 96 2.91 -12.73 -13.53
N PRO A 97 1.77 -12.30 -14.11
CA PRO A 97 1.79 -11.38 -15.24
C PRO A 97 2.34 -9.99 -14.88
N PHE A 98 2.04 -9.43 -13.71
CA PHE A 98 2.53 -8.11 -13.31
C PHE A 98 4.03 -8.12 -13.04
N THR A 99 4.57 -9.19 -12.44
CA THR A 99 6.03 -9.33 -12.26
C THR A 99 6.75 -9.39 -13.61
N ARG A 100 6.18 -10.10 -14.61
CA ARG A 100 6.73 -10.14 -15.96
C ARG A 100 6.66 -8.77 -16.66
N LEU A 101 5.54 -8.06 -16.52
CA LEU A 101 5.37 -6.72 -17.09
C LEU A 101 6.35 -5.72 -16.49
N TYR A 102 6.53 -5.75 -15.16
CA TYR A 102 7.51 -4.93 -14.46
C TYR A 102 8.94 -5.22 -14.93
N ALA A 103 9.30 -6.50 -15.04
CA ALA A 103 10.62 -6.89 -15.54
C ALA A 103 10.89 -6.43 -16.97
N ARG A 104 9.87 -6.43 -17.85
CA ARG A 104 9.97 -5.91 -19.21
C ARG A 104 10.16 -4.38 -19.23
N ALA A 105 9.29 -3.65 -18.52
CA ALA A 105 9.40 -2.19 -18.42
C ALA A 105 10.76 -1.75 -17.82
N ALA A 106 11.31 -2.49 -16.86
CA ALA A 106 12.62 -2.22 -16.29
C ALA A 106 13.81 -2.58 -17.21
N ARG A 107 13.58 -3.33 -18.30
CA ARG A 107 14.60 -3.59 -19.33
C ARG A 107 14.61 -2.48 -20.37
N ASP A 108 13.44 -2.02 -20.80
CA ASP A 108 13.29 -0.95 -21.78
C ASP A 108 13.90 0.38 -21.29
N ASP A 109 13.85 0.64 -19.98
CA ASP A 109 14.53 1.79 -19.34
C ASP A 109 16.07 1.77 -19.40
N ARG A 110 16.68 0.62 -19.73
CA ARG A 110 18.15 0.43 -19.75
C ARG A 110 18.76 0.38 -21.16
N SER A 111 17.94 0.35 -22.21
CA SER A 111 18.36 0.38 -23.62
C SER A 111 18.30 1.79 -24.18
#